data_AF-A0A4E0RUI5-F1
#
_entry.id   AF-A0A4E0RUI5-F1
#
_cell.length_a   1.000
_cell.length_b   1.000
_cell.length_c   1.000
_cell.angle_alpha   90.00
_cell.angle_beta   90.00
_cell.angle_gamma   90.00
#
_symmetry.space_group_name_H-M   'P 1'
#
loop_
_entity.id
_entity.type
_entity.pdbx_description
1 polymer ?
#
loop_
_entity_poly.entity_id
_entity_poly.type
_entity_poly.pdbx_seq_one_letter_code
_entity_poly.pdbx_strand_id
1 'polypeptide(L)' 'MLDWHNEFRRKVLNCQLKGQPQAKTMPDMIYDAELAAKALQWASNCTVDHDADAGRATDKYPSIGQNFAGNYKFQQ' A
#
# COMPACT_ATOMS: atom_id res chain seq x y z
N MET A 1 -0.28 -6.79 -8.17
CA MET A 1 -0.16 -5.60 -7.30
C MET A 1 1.29 -5.29 -6.98
N LEU A 2 2.08 -6.27 -6.51
CA LEU A 2 3.50 -6.09 -6.19
C LEU A 2 4.33 -5.62 -7.39
N ASP A 3 4.13 -6.23 -8.56
CA ASP A 3 4.91 -5.90 -9.77
C ASP A 3 4.76 -4.45 -10.18
N TRP A 4 3.51 -3.94 -10.21
CA TRP A 4 3.23 -2.54 -10.50
C TRP A 4 3.89 -1.60 -9.50
N HIS A 5 3.83 -1.91 -8.20
CA HIS A 5 4.52 -1.10 -7.20
C HIS A 5 6.04 -1.05 -7.46
N ASN A 6 6.65 -2.21 -7.71
CA ASN A 6 8.08 -2.29 -7.95
C ASN A 6 8.48 -1.65 -9.29
N GLU A 7 7.64 -1.73 -10.32
CA GLU A 7 7.85 -1.02 -11.59
C GLU A 7 7.96 0.49 -11.36
N PHE A 8 7.00 1.09 -10.64
CA PHE A 8 7.03 2.52 -10.37
C PHE A 8 8.18 2.93 -9.42
N ARG A 9 8.51 2.11 -8.42
CA ARG A 9 9.69 2.34 -7.56
C ARG A 9 10.98 2.37 -8.39
N ARG A 10 11.15 1.44 -9.33
CA ARG A 10 12.28 1.43 -10.26
C ARG A 10 12.26 2.63 -11.21
N LYS A 11 11.09 3.08 -11.67
CA LYS A 11 11.00 4.31 -12.48
C LYS A 11 11.49 5.54 -11.72
N VAL A 12 11.14 5.67 -10.44
CA VAL A 12 11.66 6.77 -9.58
C VAL A 12 13.17 6.64 -9.39
N LEU A 13 13.68 5.43 -9.13
CA LEU A 13 15.12 5.17 -8.97
C LEU A 13 15.94 5.49 -10.23
N ASN A 14 15.37 5.23 -11.41
CA ASN A 14 16.05 5.36 -12.70
C ASN A 14 15.77 6.69 -13.41
N CYS A 15 15.17 7.69 -12.72
CA CYS A 15 14.81 8.99 -13.32
C CYS A 15 13.85 8.87 -14.52
N GLN A 16 12.98 7.87 -14.52
CA GLN A 16 12.01 7.58 -15.59
C GLN A 16 10.60 8.07 -15.27
N LEU A 17 10.38 8.69 -14.11
CA LEU A 17 9.10 9.28 -13.73
C LEU A 17 9.14 10.80 -13.89
N LYS A 18 8.46 11.32 -14.92
CA LYS A 18 8.44 12.75 -15.26
C LYS A 18 7.98 13.59 -14.07
N GLY A 19 8.75 14.63 -13.74
CA GLY A 19 8.43 15.58 -12.66
C GLY A 19 8.81 15.10 -11.25
N GLN A 20 9.46 13.95 -11.10
CA GLN A 20 9.96 13.45 -9.82
C GLN A 20 11.49 13.41 -9.83
N PRO A 21 12.16 13.81 -8.73
CA PRO A 21 13.60 13.68 -8.62
C PRO A 21 14.00 12.20 -8.57
N GLN A 22 15.22 11.92 -9.02
CA GLN A 22 15.78 10.58 -8.89
C GLN A 22 15.95 10.22 -7.41
N ALA A 23 15.44 9.06 -7.00
CA ALA A 23 15.73 8.54 -5.67
C ALA A 23 17.18 8.05 -5.57
N LYS A 24 17.86 8.35 -4.46
CA LYS A 24 19.18 7.78 -4.16
C LYS A 24 19.12 6.27 -3.92
N THR A 25 18.06 5.83 -3.24
CA THR A 25 17.81 4.43 -2.89
C THR A 25 16.32 4.14 -2.91
N MET A 26 15.91 3.07 -3.57
CA MET A 26 14.50 2.64 -3.61
C MET A 26 14.42 1.13 -3.86
N PRO A 27 14.61 0.27 -2.84
CA PRO A 27 14.61 -1.18 -3.01
C PRO A 27 13.23 -1.70 -3.42
N ASP A 28 13.17 -2.82 -4.12
CA ASP A 28 11.89 -3.47 -4.43
C ASP A 28 11.19 -3.91 -3.14
N MET A 29 9.86 -3.77 -3.11
CA MET A 29 9.03 -4.28 -2.04
C MET A 29 8.87 -5.80 -2.17
N ILE A 30 8.54 -6.43 -1.05
CA ILE A 30 8.15 -7.83 -0.96
C ILE A 30 6.70 -7.92 -0.51
N TYR A 31 6.04 -9.02 -0.87
CA TYR A 31 4.72 -9.34 -0.33
C TYR A 31 4.83 -9.83 1.11
N ASP A 32 3.95 -9.35 1.98
CA ASP A 32 3.82 -9.82 3.35
C ASP A 32 2.37 -10.30 3.58
N ALA A 33 2.23 -11.59 3.93
CA ALA A 33 0.94 -12.24 4.01
C ALA A 33 0.08 -11.73 5.19
N GLU A 34 0.71 -11.29 6.28
CA GLU A 34 0.00 -10.77 7.44
C GLU A 34 -0.63 -9.41 7.12
N LEU A 35 0.13 -8.53 6.45
CA LEU A 35 -0.38 -7.25 5.97
C LEU A 35 -1.52 -7.43 4.95
N ALA A 36 -1.42 -8.42 4.08
CA ALA A 36 -2.48 -8.74 3.13
C ALA A 36 -3.75 -9.25 3.82
N ALA A 37 -3.63 -10.07 4.87
CA ALA A 37 -4.75 -10.54 5.66
C ALA A 37 -5.46 -9.38 6.38
N LYS A 38 -4.71 -8.45 6.98
CA LYS A 38 -5.25 -7.21 7.58
C LYS A 38 -5.98 -6.35 6.55
N ALA A 39 -5.39 -6.15 5.37
CA ALA A 39 -6.01 -5.40 4.29
C ALA A 39 -7.32 -6.05 3.79
N LEU A 40 -7.34 -7.38 3.66
CA LEU A 40 -8.56 -8.12 3.29
C LEU A 40 -9.64 -8.00 4.37
N GLN A 41 -9.27 -8.11 5.65
CA GLN A 41 -10.21 -7.92 6.75
C GLN A 41 -10.86 -6.52 6.69
N TRP A 42 -10.09 -5.47 6.45
CA TRP A 42 -10.63 -4.12 6.32
C TRP A 42 -11.50 -3.95 5.07
N ALA A 43 -11.04 -4.40 3.90
CA ALA A 43 -11.79 -4.31 2.65
C ALA A 43 -13.14 -5.04 2.71
N SER A 44 -13.22 -6.10 3.52
CA SER A 44 -14.46 -6.89 3.72
C SER A 44 -15.55 -6.12 4.48
N ASN A 45 -15.20 -5.03 5.18
CA ASN A 45 -16.19 -4.14 5.82
C ASN A 45 -16.91 -3.22 4.82
N CYS A 46 -16.55 -3.27 3.53
CA CYS A 46 -17.12 -2.44 2.45
C CYS A 46 -17.17 -0.93 2.78
N THR A 47 -16.23 -0.45 3.59
CA THR A 47 -16.12 0.95 3.98
C THR A 47 -15.09 1.65 3.09
N VAL A 48 -15.46 2.77 2.48
CA VAL A 48 -14.55 3.61 1.69
C VAL A 48 -13.91 4.64 2.62
N ASP A 49 -12.97 4.15 3.43
CA ASP A 49 -12.16 4.96 4.34
C ASP A 49 -10.91 4.18 4.77
N HIS A 50 -10.06 4.81 5.58
CA HIS A 50 -9.00 4.15 6.32
C HIS A 50 -9.52 3.47 7.58
N ASP A 51 -8.90 2.34 7.97
CA ASP A 51 -9.08 1.79 9.32
C ASP A 51 -8.27 2.60 10.35
N ALA A 52 -8.49 2.31 11.63
CA ALA A 52 -7.65 2.84 12.70
C ALA A 52 -6.24 2.22 12.63
N ASP A 53 -5.20 2.98 13.01
CA ASP A 53 -3.81 2.50 13.02
C ASP A 53 -3.63 1.19 13.79
N ALA A 54 -4.27 1.07 14.95
CA ALA A 54 -4.23 -0.14 15.77
C ALA A 54 -4.89 -1.35 15.09
N GLY A 55 -5.80 -1.15 14.14
CA GLY A 55 -6.46 -2.21 13.38
C GLY A 55 -5.51 -2.93 12.40
N ARG A 56 -4.61 -2.16 11.77
CA ARG A 56 -3.64 -2.62 10.78
C ARG A 56 -2.24 -2.92 11.32
N ALA A 57 -1.98 -2.63 12.60
CA ALA A 57 -0.74 -3.03 13.26
C ALA A 57 -0.60 -4.57 13.35
N THR A 58 0.66 -5.01 13.35
CA THR A 58 1.07 -6.41 13.48
C THR A 58 2.20 -6.51 14.51
N ASP A 59 2.50 -7.70 15.01
CA ASP A 59 3.63 -7.88 15.94
C ASP A 59 4.97 -7.53 15.27
N LYS A 60 5.08 -7.81 13.98
CA LYS A 60 6.27 -7.51 13.17
C LYS A 60 6.39 -6.03 12.82
N TYR A 61 5.26 -5.36 12.61
CA TYR A 61 5.18 -3.98 12.19
C TYR A 61 4.13 -3.21 13.01
N PRO A 62 4.56 -2.48 14.05
CA PRO A 62 3.63 -1.72 14.90
C PRO A 62 3.08 -0.46 14.22
N SER A 63 3.68 -0.02 13.11
CA SER A 63 3.24 1.14 12.33
C SER A 63 3.17 0.79 10.85
N ILE A 64 1.97 0.85 10.28
CA ILE A 64 1.67 0.48 8.89
C ILE A 64 0.93 1.63 8.20
N GLY A 65 1.43 2.05 7.03
CA GLY A 65 0.72 2.96 6.13
C GLY A 65 -0.35 2.23 5.32
N GLN A 66 -1.30 2.96 4.75
CA GLN A 66 -2.39 2.38 3.98
C GLN A 66 -2.76 3.26 2.78
N ASN A 67 -3.00 2.62 1.64
CA ASN A 67 -3.74 3.21 0.54
C ASN A 67 -5.06 2.44 0.40
N PHE A 68 -6.16 3.13 0.11
CA PHE A 68 -7.40 2.50 -0.34
C PHE A 68 -7.80 3.04 -1.72
N ALA A 69 -8.52 2.22 -2.47
CA ALA A 69 -9.16 2.63 -3.70
C ALA A 69 -10.59 2.07 -3.68
N GLY A 70 -11.57 2.97 -3.66
CA GLY A 70 -12.98 2.60 -3.52
C GLY A 70 -13.88 3.65 -4.14
N ASN A 71 -15.15 3.29 -4.31
CA ASN A 71 -16.18 4.19 -4.81
C ASN A 71 -17.36 4.14 -3.84
N TYR A 72 -17.79 5.31 -3.35
CA TYR A 72 -18.88 5.45 -2.39
C TYR A 72 -20.18 4.79 -2.86
N LYS A 73 -20.36 4.61 -4.17
CA LYS A 73 -21.51 3.90 -4.75
C LYS A 73 -21.57 2.39 -4.42
N PHE A 74 -20.50 1.82 -3.87
CA PHE A 74 -20.43 0.42 -3.46
C PHE A 74 -20.44 0.24 -1.93
N GLN A 75 -20.67 1.33 -1.17
CA GLN A 75 -20.96 1.21 0.26
C GLN A 75 -22.38 0.67 0.43
N GLN A 76 -22.52 -0.39 1.24
CA GLN A 76 -23.81 -1.02 1.55
C GLN A 76 -24.56 -0.25 2.63
#